data_AF-A0A954WD03-F1
#
_entry.id   AF-A0A954WD03-F1
#
_cell.length_a   1.000
_cell.length_b   1.000
_cell.length_c   1.000
_cell.angle_alpha   90.00
_cell.angle_beta   90.00
_cell.angle_gamma   90.00
#
_symmetry.space_group_name_H-M   'P 1'
#
loop_
_entity.id
_entity.type
_entity.pdbx_description
1 polymer ?
#
loop_
_entity_poly.entity_id
_entity_poly.type
_entity_poly.pdbx_seq_one_letter_code
_entity_poly.pdbx_strand_id
1 'polypeptide(L)'
;VDNFLAGYVDRDFYTGTIFHHVDPTSLVAAGGFTEDLTAKPVRAHIRCEADNGLSNVRGTVTMAREPSYPDSATSQFMINMADNTYLDHQNDDDPEAFGYCVFGRVVEGMDVVDQIAATPAEANGDFPALPKTPVVIQSIERVQ
;
A
#
# COMPACT_ATOMS: atom_id res chain seq x y z
N VAL A 1 -11.60 4.80 3.54
CA VAL A 1 -11.94 3.37 3.86
C VAL A 1 -12.84 2.72 2.80
N ASP A 2 -13.97 3.32 2.42
CA ASP A 2 -14.94 2.71 1.49
C ASP A 2 -14.35 2.30 0.14
N ASN A 3 -13.39 3.08 -0.37
CA ASN A 3 -12.65 2.73 -1.58
C ASN A 3 -11.96 1.36 -1.47
N PHE A 4 -11.24 1.10 -0.38
CA PHE A 4 -10.57 -0.18 -0.16
C PHE A 4 -11.59 -1.32 -0.05
N LEU A 5 -12.60 -1.17 0.81
CA LEU A 5 -13.56 -2.23 1.09
C LEU A 5 -14.58 -2.44 -0.05
N ALA A 6 -15.46 -1.47 -0.29
CA ALA A 6 -16.53 -1.58 -1.29
C ALA A 6 -16.03 -1.41 -2.74
N GLY A 7 -14.93 -0.67 -2.92
CA GLY A 7 -14.32 -0.44 -4.23
C GLY A 7 -13.48 -1.60 -4.73
N TYR A 8 -12.85 -2.38 -3.84
CA TYR A 8 -11.88 -3.41 -4.23
C TYR A 8 -12.07 -4.76 -3.51
N VAL A 9 -12.13 -4.82 -2.17
CA VAL A 9 -12.27 -6.09 -1.41
C VAL A 9 -13.56 -6.82 -1.79
N ASP A 10 -14.71 -6.16 -1.72
CA ASP A 10 -16.03 -6.77 -2.01
C ASP A 10 -16.19 -7.22 -3.47
N ARG A 11 -15.23 -6.83 -4.32
CA ARG A 11 -15.20 -7.13 -5.74
C ARG A 11 -14.10 -8.13 -6.10
N ASP A 12 -13.47 -8.75 -5.10
CA ASP A 12 -12.40 -9.72 -5.28
C ASP A 12 -11.19 -9.17 -6.05
N PHE A 13 -10.98 -7.85 -5.98
CA PHE A 13 -9.96 -7.19 -6.80
C PHE A 13 -8.54 -7.58 -6.40
N TYR A 14 -8.27 -7.81 -5.12
CA TYR A 14 -6.92 -8.08 -4.64
C TYR A 14 -6.46 -9.52 -4.88
N THR A 15 -7.37 -10.43 -5.23
CA THR A 15 -7.02 -11.82 -5.57
C THR A 15 -6.09 -11.87 -6.78
N GLY A 16 -4.97 -12.58 -6.60
CA GLY A 16 -3.90 -12.72 -7.58
C GLY A 16 -3.03 -11.46 -7.74
N THR A 17 -3.24 -10.42 -6.93
CA THR A 17 -2.27 -9.32 -6.86
C THR A 17 -1.06 -9.71 -6.02
N ILE A 18 0.06 -9.05 -6.23
CA ILE A 18 1.31 -9.32 -5.51
C ILE A 18 1.75 -8.15 -4.63
N PHE A 19 2.57 -8.47 -3.63
CA PHE A 19 3.50 -7.49 -3.08
C PHE A 19 4.59 -7.24 -4.12
N HIS A 20 4.60 -6.03 -4.68
CA HIS A 20 5.49 -5.62 -5.76
C HIS A 20 6.63 -4.72 -5.28
N HIS A 21 6.66 -4.39 -3.99
CA HIS A 21 7.75 -3.71 -3.31
C HIS A 21 7.90 -4.27 -1.89
N VAL A 22 9.13 -4.62 -1.50
CA VAL A 22 9.44 -5.02 -0.12
C VAL A 22 10.69 -4.32 0.40
N ASP A 23 10.54 -3.63 1.53
CA ASP A 23 11.65 -3.04 2.28
C ASP A 23 11.39 -3.21 3.80
N PRO A 24 12.18 -4.03 4.51
CA PRO A 24 11.99 -4.26 5.94
C PRO A 24 12.32 -3.03 6.81
N THR A 25 12.94 -2.01 6.23
CA THR A 25 13.32 -0.78 6.92
C THR A 25 12.35 0.38 6.68
N SER A 26 11.47 0.25 5.69
CA SER A 26 10.51 1.30 5.34
C SER A 26 9.09 0.74 5.23
N LEU A 27 8.72 0.10 4.13
CA LEU A 27 7.36 -0.36 3.87
C LEU A 27 7.32 -1.52 2.88
N VAL A 28 6.17 -2.19 2.82
CA VAL A 28 5.84 -3.14 1.75
C VAL A 28 4.61 -2.63 0.99
N ALA A 29 4.55 -2.82 -0.33
CA ALA A 29 3.44 -2.33 -1.17
C ALA A 29 2.81 -3.43 -2.02
N ALA A 30 1.47 -3.40 -2.14
CA ALA A 30 0.70 -4.41 -2.85
C ALA A 30 -0.58 -3.84 -3.51
N GLY A 31 -1.33 -4.72 -4.17
CA GLY A 31 -2.70 -4.42 -4.60
C GLY A 31 -2.84 -3.64 -5.92
N GLY A 32 -1.82 -3.67 -6.77
CA GLY A 32 -1.84 -3.02 -8.10
C GLY A 32 -1.52 -3.95 -9.27
N PHE A 33 -0.67 -4.95 -9.06
CA PHE A 33 -0.06 -5.75 -10.12
C PHE A 33 -0.26 -7.24 -9.90
N THR A 34 -0.35 -8.00 -10.98
CA THR A 34 -0.32 -9.47 -11.01
C THR A 34 1.12 -10.00 -11.09
N GLU A 35 1.31 -11.32 -10.99
CA GLU A 35 2.64 -11.96 -11.02
C GLU A 35 3.47 -11.67 -12.27
N ASP A 36 2.80 -11.41 -13.40
CA ASP A 36 3.41 -11.00 -14.67
C ASP A 36 3.73 -9.49 -14.73
N LEU A 37 3.60 -8.78 -13.60
CA LEU A 37 3.78 -7.33 -13.47
C LEU A 37 2.78 -6.51 -14.28
N THR A 38 1.64 -7.10 -14.64
CA THR A 38 0.55 -6.38 -15.32
C THR A 38 -0.29 -5.61 -14.29
N ALA A 39 -0.49 -4.31 -14.55
CA ALA A 39 -1.39 -3.49 -13.74
C ALA A 39 -2.85 -3.94 -13.91
N LYS A 40 -3.56 -4.19 -12.81
CA LYS A 40 -5.00 -4.48 -12.86
C LYS A 40 -5.81 -3.20 -13.14
N PRO A 41 -6.89 -3.25 -13.93
CA PRO A 41 -7.72 -2.07 -14.21
C PRO A 41 -8.34 -1.49 -12.93
N VAL A 42 -8.02 -0.24 -12.62
CA VAL A 42 -8.46 0.44 -11.39
C VAL A 42 -9.70 1.30 -11.59
N ARG A 43 -10.33 1.70 -10.49
CA ARG A 43 -11.40 2.69 -10.46
C ARG A 43 -10.82 4.11 -10.49
N ALA A 44 -11.71 5.09 -10.52
CA ALA A 44 -11.34 6.51 -10.45
C ALA A 44 -10.49 6.80 -9.20
N HIS A 45 -9.62 7.80 -9.32
CA HIS A 45 -8.83 8.27 -8.19
C HIS A 45 -9.73 8.78 -7.06
N ILE A 46 -9.22 8.69 -5.83
CA ILE A 46 -9.89 9.21 -4.63
C ILE A 46 -9.15 10.42 -4.08
N ARG A 47 -9.89 11.27 -3.37
CA ARG A 47 -9.31 12.37 -2.59
C ARG A 47 -8.37 11.80 -1.53
N CYS A 48 -7.24 12.47 -1.31
CA CYS A 48 -6.35 12.14 -0.21
C CYS A 48 -6.95 12.62 1.12
N GLU A 49 -7.00 11.72 2.11
CA GLU A 49 -7.51 11.97 3.46
C GLU A 49 -6.35 11.93 4.50
N ALA A 50 -5.13 12.32 4.11
CA ALA A 50 -3.95 12.27 4.96
C ALA A 50 -3.95 13.32 6.10
N ASP A 51 -4.80 14.34 5.98
CA ASP A 51 -5.07 15.38 6.99
C ASP A 51 -5.91 14.86 8.19
N ASN A 52 -6.14 13.55 8.28
CA ASN A 52 -6.96 12.91 9.31
C ASN A 52 -6.29 12.77 10.70
N GLY A 53 -5.02 13.16 10.82
CA GLY A 53 -4.25 13.13 12.07
C GLY A 53 -3.66 11.76 12.44
N LEU A 54 -3.78 10.75 11.58
CA LEU A 54 -3.15 9.44 11.76
C LEU A 54 -1.73 9.44 11.21
N SER A 55 -0.79 8.89 11.99
CA SER A 55 0.63 8.84 11.62
C SER A 55 1.01 7.50 11.00
N ASN A 56 1.94 7.53 10.04
CA ASN A 56 2.52 6.40 9.31
C ASN A 56 3.56 5.68 10.19
N VAL A 57 3.09 5.15 11.32
CA VAL A 57 3.90 4.34 12.24
C VAL A 57 3.85 2.86 11.89
N ARG A 58 4.79 2.08 12.43
CA ARG A 58 4.88 0.64 12.15
C ARG A 58 3.54 -0.08 12.32
N GLY A 59 3.19 -0.89 11.34
CA GLY A 59 1.97 -1.70 11.29
C GLY A 59 0.73 -0.94 10.77
N THR A 60 0.82 0.35 10.48
CA THR A 60 -0.28 1.06 9.82
C THR A 60 -0.39 0.70 8.34
N VAL A 61 -1.62 0.77 7.82
CA VAL A 61 -1.95 0.54 6.41
C VAL A 61 -2.32 1.87 5.77
N THR A 62 -1.66 2.16 4.64
CA THR A 62 -1.67 3.48 4.01
C THR A 62 -1.95 3.36 2.51
N MET A 63 -2.67 4.31 1.92
CA MET A 63 -2.89 4.34 0.47
C MET A 63 -1.62 4.76 -0.29
N ALA A 64 -1.23 4.01 -1.31
CA ALA A 64 -0.19 4.46 -2.25
C ALA A 64 -0.76 5.49 -3.24
N ARG A 65 0.07 6.46 -3.64
CA ARG A 65 -0.29 7.53 -4.57
C ARG A 65 0.95 8.05 -5.30
N GLU A 66 0.73 8.80 -6.38
CA GLU A 66 1.77 9.60 -7.02
C GLU A 66 2.11 10.82 -6.14
N PRO A 67 3.39 11.04 -5.77
CA PRO A 67 3.80 12.16 -4.92
C PRO A 67 3.32 13.54 -5.42
N SER A 68 3.38 13.78 -6.73
CA SER A 68 3.00 15.06 -7.34
C SER A 68 1.49 15.31 -7.41
N TYR A 69 0.64 14.30 -7.13
CA TYR A 69 -0.82 14.40 -7.21
C TYR A 69 -1.46 13.77 -5.98
N PRO A 70 -1.90 14.56 -4.98
CA PRO A 70 -2.44 14.02 -3.73
C PRO A 70 -3.64 13.10 -3.97
N ASP A 71 -4.56 13.55 -4.83
CA ASP A 71 -5.81 12.83 -5.16
C ASP A 71 -5.63 11.80 -6.28
N SER A 72 -4.55 11.01 -6.24
CA SER A 72 -4.23 9.98 -7.25
C SER A 72 -4.34 8.54 -6.76
N ALA A 73 -4.60 8.33 -5.47
CA ALA A 73 -4.73 7.00 -4.90
C ALA A 73 -5.87 6.20 -5.56
N THR A 74 -5.64 4.90 -5.76
CA THR A 74 -6.63 3.97 -6.34
C THR A 74 -6.73 2.70 -5.52
N SER A 75 -6.11 1.59 -5.94
CA SER A 75 -6.19 0.28 -5.29
C SER A 75 -4.99 -0.05 -4.44
N GLN A 76 -3.82 0.51 -4.78
CA GLN A 76 -2.56 0.15 -4.16
C GLN A 76 -2.49 0.64 -2.71
N PHE A 77 -1.96 -0.22 -1.84
CA PHE A 77 -1.77 0.07 -0.42
C PHE A 77 -0.39 -0.37 0.04
N MET A 78 0.05 0.22 1.14
CA MET A 78 1.33 -0.03 1.78
C MET A 78 1.12 -0.40 3.24
N ILE A 79 2.02 -1.21 3.79
CA ILE A 79 2.11 -1.49 5.23
C ILE A 79 3.44 -0.95 5.73
N ASN A 80 3.40 -0.08 6.74
CA ASN A 80 4.59 0.54 7.31
C ASN A 80 5.38 -0.49 8.14
N MET A 81 6.66 -0.69 7.82
CA MET A 81 7.58 -1.58 8.56
C MET A 81 8.35 -0.84 9.65
N ALA A 82 8.40 0.49 9.58
CA ALA A 82 9.00 1.37 10.57
C ALA A 82 8.12 2.61 10.79
N ASP A 83 8.56 3.50 11.69
CA ASP A 83 7.91 4.79 11.89
C ASP A 83 8.35 5.75 10.77
N ASN A 84 7.54 5.81 9.72
CA ASN A 84 7.77 6.63 8.53
C ASN A 84 7.04 7.97 8.65
N THR A 85 7.23 8.70 9.75
CA THR A 85 6.50 9.96 10.03
C THR A 85 6.79 11.06 9.01
N TYR A 86 7.82 10.90 8.18
CA TYR A 86 8.09 11.77 7.03
C TYR A 86 7.03 11.64 5.92
N LEU A 87 6.21 10.58 5.95
CA LEU A 87 5.06 10.38 5.07
C LEU A 87 3.76 11.00 5.62
N ASP A 88 3.78 11.53 6.84
CA ASP A 88 2.61 12.16 7.43
C ASP A 88 2.28 13.48 6.74
N HIS A 89 1.02 13.90 6.81
CA HIS A 89 0.61 15.22 6.34
C HIS A 89 1.39 16.31 7.06
N GLN A 90 2.03 17.19 6.28
CA GLN A 90 2.81 18.32 6.79
C GLN A 90 2.10 19.65 6.53
N ASN A 91 1.55 19.83 5.32
CA ASN A 91 0.80 21.03 4.93
C ASN A 91 -0.06 20.79 3.67
N ASP A 92 -0.96 21.72 3.38
CA ASP A 92 -1.87 21.67 2.23
C ASP A 92 -1.33 22.36 0.97
N ASP A 93 -0.24 23.13 1.09
CA ASP A 93 0.28 24.00 0.03
C ASP A 93 1.20 23.24 -0.95
N ASP A 94 1.81 22.14 -0.51
CA ASP A 94 2.72 21.32 -1.30
C ASP A 94 2.12 19.90 -1.53
N PRO A 95 1.84 19.53 -2.79
CA PRO A 95 1.37 18.19 -3.18
C PRO A 95 2.18 17.02 -2.60
N GLU A 96 3.50 17.16 -2.52
CA GLU A 96 4.36 16.12 -1.96
C GLU A 96 4.21 16.07 -0.44
N ALA A 97 4.09 17.23 0.21
CA ALA A 97 3.96 17.39 1.65
C ALA A 97 2.54 17.12 2.20
N PHE A 98 1.55 16.91 1.33
CA PHE A 98 0.22 16.48 1.75
C PHE A 98 0.24 15.12 2.47
N GLY A 99 1.29 14.31 2.25
CA GLY A 99 1.48 13.04 2.94
C GLY A 99 0.63 11.89 2.40
N TYR A 100 0.61 10.78 3.13
CA TYR A 100 -0.03 9.53 2.71
C TYR A 100 -1.07 9.09 3.74
N CYS A 101 -2.29 8.82 3.26
CA CYS A 101 -3.45 8.55 4.09
C CYS A 101 -3.38 7.17 4.74
N VAL A 102 -3.15 7.15 6.06
CA VAL A 102 -3.39 5.98 6.91
C VAL A 102 -4.89 5.76 7.03
N PHE A 103 -5.36 4.54 6.78
CA PHE A 103 -6.77 4.17 6.86
C PHE A 103 -7.03 2.89 7.66
N GLY A 104 -5.98 2.26 8.19
CA GLY A 104 -6.07 1.03 8.97
C GLY A 104 -4.76 0.67 9.66
N ARG A 105 -4.77 -0.47 10.35
CA ARG A 105 -3.57 -1.07 10.94
C ARG A 105 -3.69 -2.59 10.97
N VAL A 106 -2.56 -3.26 10.89
CA VAL A 106 -2.46 -4.70 11.10
C VAL A 106 -2.67 -4.98 12.59
N VAL A 107 -3.69 -5.78 12.91
CA VAL A 107 -4.02 -6.17 14.29
C VAL A 107 -3.45 -7.53 14.67
N GLU A 108 -3.27 -8.41 13.69
CA GLU A 108 -2.71 -9.75 13.81
C GLU A 108 -1.87 -10.07 12.56
N GLY A 109 -0.85 -10.92 12.71
CA GLY A 109 -0.03 -11.37 11.57
C GLY A 109 1.09 -10.40 11.16
N MET A 110 1.53 -9.48 12.03
CA MET A 110 2.70 -8.64 11.73
C MET A 110 3.99 -9.45 11.53
N ASP A 111 4.12 -10.61 12.16
CA ASP A 111 5.22 -11.56 11.94
C ASP A 111 5.21 -12.15 10.52
N VAL A 112 4.03 -12.26 9.90
CA VAL A 112 3.90 -12.64 8.48
C VAL A 112 4.34 -11.48 7.59
N VAL A 113 3.93 -10.25 7.91
CA VAL A 113 4.39 -9.06 7.17
C VAL A 113 5.91 -8.90 7.26
N ASP A 114 6.51 -9.15 8.44
CA ASP A 114 7.96 -9.14 8.63
C ASP A 114 8.67 -10.17 7.73
N GLN A 115 8.11 -11.38 7.61
CA GLN A 115 8.63 -12.41 6.72
C GLN A 115 8.53 -11.99 5.24
N ILE A 116 7.43 -11.37 4.83
CA ILE A 116 7.25 -10.82 3.47
C ILE A 116 8.31 -9.75 3.20
N ALA A 117 8.48 -8.81 4.12
CA ALA A 117 9.44 -7.71 3.97
C ALA A 117 10.90 -8.19 3.89
N ALA A 118 11.21 -9.32 4.53
CA ALA A 118 12.54 -9.93 4.51
C ALA A 118 12.81 -10.81 3.27
N THR A 119 11.84 -10.98 2.37
CA THR A 119 12.07 -11.79 1.16
C THR A 119 13.17 -11.19 0.28
N PRO A 120 14.04 -12.02 -0.33
CA PRO A 120 15.05 -11.51 -1.25
C PRO A 120 14.40 -10.77 -2.41
N ALA A 121 14.81 -9.52 -2.61
CA ALA A 121 14.29 -8.65 -3.65
C ALA A 121 15.39 -8.14 -4.58
N GLU A 122 15.01 -7.71 -5.78
CA GLU A 122 15.89 -7.06 -6.73
C GLU A 122 15.16 -5.98 -7.53
N ALA A 123 15.93 -5.07 -8.12
CA ALA A 123 15.36 -4.08 -9.02
C ALA A 123 14.98 -4.73 -10.35
N ASN A 124 13.79 -4.40 -10.86
CA ASN A 124 13.29 -4.81 -12.16
C ASN A 124 12.47 -3.67 -12.79
N GLY A 125 13.09 -2.91 -13.70
CA GLY A 125 12.45 -1.76 -14.34
C GLY A 125 11.95 -0.74 -13.32
N ASP A 126 10.64 -0.46 -13.33
CA ASP A 126 9.99 0.49 -12.42
C ASP A 126 9.81 -0.05 -10.98
N PHE A 127 10.20 -1.31 -10.72
CA PHE A 127 10.08 -1.95 -9.42
C PHE A 127 11.47 -2.05 -8.74
N PRO A 128 11.87 -1.12 -7.87
CA PRO A 128 13.23 -1.08 -7.31
C PRO A 128 13.53 -2.21 -6.30
N ALA A 129 12.51 -2.81 -5.71
CA ALA A 129 12.63 -3.84 -4.67
C ALA A 129 11.55 -4.92 -4.86
N LEU A 130 11.52 -5.55 -6.03
CA LEU A 130 10.58 -6.62 -6.37
C LEU A 130 11.02 -7.95 -5.74
N PRO A 131 10.16 -8.66 -4.98
CA PRO A 131 10.48 -10.01 -4.51
C PRO A 131 10.87 -10.95 -5.66
N LYS A 132 12.00 -11.66 -5.52
CA LYS A 132 12.46 -12.64 -6.54
C LYS A 132 11.50 -13.81 -6.71
N THR A 133 10.76 -14.13 -5.65
CA THR A 133 9.63 -15.07 -5.69
C THR A 133 8.38 -14.27 -5.37
N PRO A 134 7.39 -14.20 -6.28
CA PRO A 134 6.19 -13.41 -6.05
C PRO A 134 5.48 -13.80 -4.75
N VAL A 135 5.13 -12.81 -3.95
CA VAL A 135 4.28 -12.98 -2.76
C VAL A 135 2.86 -12.59 -3.15
N VAL A 136 2.01 -13.58 -3.34
CA VAL A 136 0.67 -13.43 -3.91
C VAL A 136 -0.37 -13.27 -2.81
N ILE A 137 -1.24 -12.28 -2.96
CA ILE A 137 -2.47 -12.14 -2.18
C ILE A 137 -3.49 -13.12 -2.76
N GLN A 138 -3.71 -14.22 -2.03
CA GLN A 138 -4.63 -15.28 -2.45
C GLN A 138 -6.09 -14.84 -2.37
N SER A 139 -6.46 -14.11 -1.31
CA SER A 139 -7.76 -13.46 -1.15
C SER A 139 -7.67 -12.34 -0.11
N ILE A 140 -8.63 -11.41 -0.14
CA ILE A 140 -8.90 -10.49 0.96
C ILE A 140 -10.41 -10.53 1.20
N GLU A 141 -10.82 -10.73 2.45
CA GLU A 141 -12.22 -10.85 2.82
C GLU A 141 -12.54 -9.98 4.04
N ARG A 142 -13.80 -9.55 4.15
CA ARG A 142 -14.29 -8.90 5.36
C ARG A 142 -14.55 -9.96 6.43
N VAL A 143 -13.90 -9.81 7.58
CA VAL A 143 -14.24 -10.58 8.77
C VAL A 143 -15.50 -9.98 9.39
N GLN A 144 -16.50 -10.82 9.68
CA GLN A 144 -17.76 -10.44 10.33
C GLN A 144 -17.62 -10.41 11.85
#